data_AF-A0A917JFE4-F1
#
_entry.id   AF-A0A917JFE4-F1
#
_cell.length_a   1.000
_cell.length_b   1.000
_cell.length_c   1.000
_cell.angle_alpha   90.00
_cell.angle_beta   90.00
_cell.angle_gamma   90.00
#
_symmetry.space_group_name_H-M   'P 1'
#
loop_
_entity.id
_entity.type
_entity.pdbx_description
1 polymer ?
#
loop_
_entity_poly.entity_id
_entity_poly.type
_entity_poly.pdbx_seq_one_letter_code
_entity_poly.pdbx_strand_id
1 'polypeptide(L)'
;MKKFIPHLLGFILVTTIILAIVGHISQSNYEFSGLIQKIKFEEPKHTPIITVHQINYKFVYRGTEFDSIKVGDSIIKLKGEESIRIIKK
;
A
#
# COMPACT_ATOMS: atom_id res chain seq x y z
N MET A 1 -25.68 34.45 -9.26
CA MET A 1 -25.02 33.44 -8.40
C MET A 1 -25.01 32.00 -8.95
N LYS A 2 -25.70 31.66 -10.06
CA LYS A 2 -25.76 30.27 -10.57
C LYS A 2 -24.54 29.78 -11.38
N LYS A 3 -23.67 30.66 -11.86
CA LYS A 3 -22.50 30.30 -12.71
C LYS A 3 -21.25 29.88 -11.93
N PHE A 4 -21.18 30.11 -10.62
CA PHE A 4 -20.04 29.74 -9.78
C PHE A 4 -20.05 28.28 -9.31
N ILE A 5 -21.24 27.68 -9.19
CA ILE A 5 -21.45 26.31 -8.73
C ILE A 5 -20.78 25.26 -9.64
N PRO A 6 -20.90 25.30 -10.98
CA PRO A 6 -20.26 24.30 -11.83
C PRO A 6 -18.72 24.39 -11.82
N HIS A 7 -18.16 25.60 -11.65
CA HIS A 7 -16.70 25.79 -11.56
C HIS A 7 -16.15 25.31 -10.21
N LEU A 8 -16.90 25.52 -9.12
CA LEU A 8 -16.52 25.00 -7.80
C LEU A 8 -16.52 23.47 -7.77
N LEU A 9 -17.54 22.84 -8.36
CA LEU A 9 -17.60 21.38 -8.48
C LEU A 9 -16.46 20.82 -9.34
N GLY A 10 -16.14 21.48 -10.45
CA GLY A 10 -14.99 21.11 -11.29
C GLY A 10 -13.65 21.20 -10.53
N PHE A 11 -13.46 22.24 -9.74
CA PHE A 11 -12.26 22.41 -8.91
C PHE A 11 -12.12 21.33 -7.85
N ILE A 12 -13.21 20.97 -7.16
CA ILE A 12 -13.22 19.88 -6.16
C ILE A 12 -12.87 18.54 -6.84
N LEU A 13 -13.44 18.25 -8.01
CA LEU A 13 -13.13 17.02 -8.74
C LEU A 13 -11.64 16.93 -9.09
N VAL A 14 -11.07 17.99 -9.66
CA VAL A 14 -9.66 18.02 -10.07
C VAL A 14 -8.72 17.88 -8.88
N THR A 15 -8.98 18.62 -7.80
CA THR A 15 -8.16 18.51 -6.57
C THR A 15 -8.21 17.11 -5.96
N THR A 16 -9.37 16.46 -5.97
CA THR A 16 -9.51 15.07 -5.49
C THR A 16 -8.70 14.09 -6.34
N ILE A 17 -8.71 14.25 -7.66
CA ILE A 17 -7.90 13.42 -8.57
C ILE A 17 -6.40 13.62 -8.32
N ILE A 18 -5.95 14.87 -8.16
CA ILE A 18 -4.54 15.18 -7.88
C ILE A 18 -4.11 14.54 -6.55
N LEU A 19 -4.91 14.68 -5.49
CA LEU A 19 -4.62 14.06 -4.19
C LEU A 19 -4.53 12.53 -4.28
N ALA A 20 -5.43 11.91 -5.05
CA ALA A 20 -5.39 10.46 -5.27
C ALA A 20 -4.12 10.02 -6.01
N ILE A 21 -3.72 10.74 -7.06
CA ILE A 21 -2.49 10.46 -7.82
C ILE A 21 -1.25 10.62 -6.93
N VAL A 22 -1.16 11.72 -6.18
CA VAL A 22 -0.04 11.98 -5.26
C VAL A 22 0.04 10.92 -4.17
N GLY A 23 -1.11 10.49 -3.61
CA GLY A 23 -1.17 9.39 -2.65
C GLY A 23 -0.64 8.07 -3.22
N HIS A 24 -1.00 7.75 -4.46
CA HIS A 24 -0.55 6.54 -5.13
C HIS A 24 0.96 6.57 -5.45
N ILE A 25 1.48 7.72 -5.88
CA ILE A 25 2.91 7.96 -6.13
C ILE A 25 3.71 7.89 -4.81
N SER A 26 3.14 8.37 -3.71
CA SER A 26 3.78 8.31 -2.39
C SER A 26 3.90 6.85 -1.91
N GLN A 27 2.86 6.04 -2.10
CA GLN A 27 2.90 4.62 -1.76
C GLN A 27 3.88 3.81 -2.61
N SER A 28 4.00 4.10 -3.91
CA SER A 28 4.97 3.42 -4.77
C SER A 28 6.41 3.82 -4.45
N ASN A 29 6.65 5.06 -4.00
CA ASN A 29 7.99 5.54 -3.67
C ASN A 29 8.50 5.14 -2.28
N TYR A 30 7.71 4.43 -1.49
CA TYR A 30 8.12 4.03 -0.15
C TYR A 30 8.99 2.78 -0.20
N GLU A 31 10.27 2.93 0.13
CA GLU A 31 11.24 1.85 0.26
C GLU A 31 11.41 1.47 1.73
N PHE A 32 11.45 0.18 2.03
CA PHE A 32 11.80 -0.28 3.37
C PHE A 32 12.37 -1.71 3.35
N SER A 33 13.15 -2.02 4.37
CA SER A 33 13.62 -3.37 4.67
C SER A 33 13.38 -3.66 6.14
N GLY A 34 13.11 -4.92 6.49
CA GLY A 34 12.98 -5.29 7.90
C GLY A 34 12.38 -6.67 8.11
N LEU A 35 12.28 -7.06 9.38
CA LEU A 35 11.69 -8.34 9.77
C LEU A 35 10.17 -8.22 9.93
N ILE A 36 9.46 -9.27 9.51
CA ILE A 36 8.03 -9.40 9.78
C ILE A 36 7.83 -9.60 11.28
N GLN A 37 7.17 -8.63 11.93
CA GLN A 37 6.84 -8.69 13.35
C GLN A 37 5.48 -9.34 13.60
N LYS A 38 4.53 -9.12 12.68
CA LYS A 38 3.17 -9.64 12.78
C LYS A 38 2.54 -9.76 11.40
N ILE A 39 1.68 -10.75 11.24
CA ILE A 39 0.86 -10.95 10.04
C ILE A 39 -0.60 -11.02 10.49
N LYS A 40 -1.46 -10.26 9.81
CA LYS A 40 -2.92 -10.37 9.92
C LYS A 40 -3.49 -10.57 8.53
N PHE A 41 -4.57 -11.33 8.41
CA PHE A 41 -5.27 -11.48 7.14
C PHE A 41 -6.61 -10.77 7.26
N GLU A 42 -6.88 -9.86 6.33
CA GLU A 42 -8.17 -9.19 6.24
C GLU A 42 -9.13 -10.04 5.42
N GLU A 43 -10.28 -10.37 6.01
CA GLU A 43 -11.39 -11.02 5.31
C GLU A 43 -12.20 -10.01 4.50
N PRO A 44 -12.84 -10.42 3.38
CA PRO A 44 -12.92 -11.79 2.84
C PRO A 44 -11.79 -12.14 1.84
N LYS A 45 -10.92 -11.18 1.50
CA LYS A 45 -9.98 -11.30 0.38
C LYS A 45 -8.63 -11.94 0.76
N HIS A 46 -8.50 -12.49 1.97
CA HIS A 46 -7.25 -13.01 2.55
C HIS A 46 -6.04 -12.09 2.31
N THR A 47 -6.24 -10.78 2.38
CA THR A 47 -5.20 -9.81 2.07
C THR A 47 -4.24 -9.71 3.26
N PRO A 48 -2.95 -10.01 3.11
CA PRO A 48 -2.00 -9.98 4.20
C PRO A 48 -1.67 -8.52 4.56
N ILE A 49 -1.81 -8.24 5.85
CA ILE A 49 -1.34 -7.02 6.51
C ILE A 49 -0.13 -7.41 7.34
N ILE A 50 1.03 -6.94 6.92
CA ILE A 50 2.32 -7.28 7.53
C ILE A 50 2.80 -6.07 8.33
N THR A 51 3.18 -6.30 9.58
CA THR A 51 3.79 -5.27 10.43
C THR A 51 5.31 -5.37 10.36
N VAL A 52 5.96 -4.28 9.95
CA VAL A 52 7.43 -4.13 9.96
C VAL A 52 7.75 -2.79 10.62
N HIS A 53 8.70 -2.77 11.56
CA HIS A 53 9.05 -1.57 12.32
C HIS A 53 7.83 -0.86 12.96
N GLN A 54 6.88 -1.63 13.51
CA GLN A 54 5.63 -1.13 14.10
C GLN A 54 4.67 -0.44 13.10
N ILE A 55 4.97 -0.45 11.80
CA ILE A 55 4.11 0.09 10.74
C ILE A 55 3.39 -1.07 10.05
N ASN A 56 2.08 -0.92 9.83
CA ASN A 56 1.27 -1.92 9.13
C ASN A 56 1.25 -1.61 7.64
N TYR A 57 1.67 -2.58 6.83
CA TYR A 57 1.64 -2.50 5.38
C TYR A 57 0.61 -3.49 4.85
N LYS A 58 -0.34 -2.98 4.05
CA LYS A 58 -1.34 -3.78 3.36
C LYS A 58 -0.87 -4.00 1.93
N PHE A 59 -0.71 -5.26 1.53
CA PHE A 59 -0.27 -5.61 0.19
C PHE A 59 -1.40 -6.20 -0.61
N VAL A 60 -1.50 -5.86 -1.89
CA VAL A 60 -2.44 -6.52 -2.79
C VAL A 60 -1.94 -7.96 -2.99
N TYR A 61 -2.74 -8.94 -2.58
CA TYR A 61 -2.42 -10.35 -2.77
C TYR A 61 -2.31 -10.66 -4.27
N ARG A 62 -1.08 -10.90 -4.76
CA ARG A 62 -0.81 -11.33 -6.14
C ARG A 62 -0.14 -12.70 -6.13
N GLY A 63 -0.90 -13.74 -5.76
CA GLY A 63 -0.46 -15.13 -5.90
C GLY A 63 0.22 -15.75 -4.67
N THR A 64 0.94 -16.85 -4.90
CA THR A 64 1.39 -17.81 -3.89
C THR A 64 2.55 -17.34 -2.99
N GLU A 65 3.15 -16.18 -3.28
CA GLU A 65 4.28 -15.67 -2.49
C GLU A 65 3.89 -15.42 -1.02
N PHE A 66 2.64 -15.02 -0.78
CA PHE A 66 2.13 -14.73 0.55
C PHE A 66 1.66 -15.95 1.35
N ASP A 67 1.54 -17.13 0.73
CA ASP A 67 1.10 -18.35 1.44
C ASP A 67 2.19 -18.92 2.34
N SER A 68 3.43 -18.48 2.13
CA SER A 68 4.62 -19.02 2.77
C SER A 68 5.35 -18.02 3.67
N ILE A 69 4.81 -16.82 3.85
CA ILE A 69 5.39 -15.80 4.74
C ILE A 69 5.20 -16.20 6.20
N LYS A 70 6.20 -15.91 7.02
CA LYS A 70 6.16 -16.16 8.47
C LYS A 70 6.70 -14.97 9.24
N VAL A 71 6.29 -14.86 10.49
CA VAL A 71 6.88 -13.92 11.44
C VAL A 71 8.36 -14.27 11.60
N GLY A 72 9.24 -13.28 11.48
CA GLY A 72 10.69 -13.44 11.48
C GLY A 72 11.33 -13.50 10.09
N ASP A 73 10.55 -13.67 9.01
CA ASP A 73 11.09 -13.52 7.65
C ASP A 73 11.54 -12.08 7.40
N SER A 74 12.58 -11.91 6.59
CA SER A 74 13.05 -10.59 6.19
C SER A 74 12.35 -10.19 4.89
N ILE A 75 11.88 -8.95 4.79
CA ILE A 75 11.25 -8.43 3.58
C ILE A 75 11.89 -7.13 3.14
N ILE A 76 11.86 -6.88 1.83
CA ILE A 76 12.28 -5.64 1.19
C ILE A 76 11.17 -5.17 0.25
N LYS A 77 10.82 -3.88 0.34
CA LYS A 77 10.06 -3.16 -0.68
C LYS A 77 11.01 -2.21 -1.36
N LEU A 78 11.20 -2.36 -2.66
CA LEU A 78 12.02 -1.44 -3.46
C LEU A 78 11.20 -0.23 -3.88
N LYS A 79 11.86 0.92 -3.97
CA LYS A 79 11.26 2.16 -4.48
C LYS A 79 10.73 1.93 -5.90
N GLY A 80 9.46 2.27 -6.11
CA GLY A 80 8.77 2.11 -7.39
C GLY A 80 8.14 0.73 -7.62
N GLU A 81 8.41 -0.26 -6.74
CA GLU A 81 7.76 -1.57 -6.82
C GLU A 81 6.50 -1.62 -5.95
N GLU A 82 5.39 -2.13 -6.51
CA GLU A 82 4.17 -2.41 -5.74
C GLU A 82 4.33 -3.67 -4.87
N SER A 83 5.09 -4.65 -5.37
CA SER A 83 5.39 -5.92 -4.71
C SER A 83 6.46 -5.77 -3.63
N ILE A 84 6.45 -6.72 -2.69
CA ILE A 84 7.56 -6.93 -1.75
C ILE A 84 8.32 -8.17 -2.16
N ARG A 85 9.63 -8.15 -1.93
CA ARG A 85 10.48 -9.33 -2.04
C ARG A 85 10.66 -9.93 -0.66
N ILE A 86 10.31 -11.21 -0.52
CA ILE A 86 10.46 -11.95 0.72
C ILE A 86 11.81 -12.68 0.67
N ILE A 87 12.69 -12.35 1.62
CA ILE A 87 13.97 -13.01 1.83
C ILE A 87 13.76 -14.04 2.94
N LYS A 88 13.52 -15.28 2.52
CA LYS A 88 13.38 -16.42 3.43
C LYS A 88 14.73 -16.75 4.04
N LYS A 89 14.75 -16.98 5.35
CA LYS A 89 15.92 -17.48 6.08
C LYS A 89 15.81 -18.97 6.32
#